data_AF-A0AAP0LN57-F1
#
_entry.id   AF-A0AAP0LN57-F1
#
_cell.length_a   1.000
_cell.length_b   1.000
_cell.length_c   1.000
_cell.angle_alpha   90.00
_cell.angle_beta   90.00
_cell.angle_gamma   90.00
#
_symmetry.space_group_name_H-M   'P 1'
#
loop_
_entity.id
_entity.type
_entity.pdbx_description
1 polymer ?
#
loop_
_entity_poly.entity_id
_entity_poly.type
_entity_poly.pdbx_seq_one_letter_code
_entity_poly.pdbx_strand_id
1 'polypeptide(L)'
;MRLKGTLKKHGVTILIDSGSTHNFLNPSLAKQCGCPVTTTTQFQVTVADGGVISSSGKCSHVPVNIQGFQFHLDFFLLPVSGCDIVLGAEWLRSLGAILWDFSKLTMQFTWKGQTVQLTGYDSLPPALANHGEINRLLLQEKQGIFFQIMAITTSPLAILDRGIFKRNNRPVTKLLVQWQGQSKEEATWEECSEFAARFPSFQLADKLPS
;
A
#
# COMPACT_ATOMS: atom_id res chain seq x y z
N MET A 1 -8.78 -0.44 4.35
CA MET A 1 -9.67 0.74 4.15
C MET A 1 -9.20 1.87 5.06
N ARG A 2 -9.24 3.12 4.63
CA ARG A 2 -8.90 4.28 5.47
C ARG A 2 -10.09 5.19 5.70
N LEU A 3 -10.25 5.68 6.92
CA LEU A 3 -11.34 6.57 7.34
C LEU A 3 -10.78 7.90 7.87
N LYS A 4 -11.58 8.95 7.76
CA LYS A 4 -11.33 10.21 8.46
C LYS A 4 -12.13 10.23 9.76
N GLY A 5 -11.50 10.75 10.80
CA GLY A 5 -12.14 10.95 12.08
C GLY A 5 -11.57 12.15 12.82
N THR A 6 -12.00 12.32 14.06
CA THR A 6 -11.43 13.28 14.98
C THR A 6 -11.16 12.63 16.34
N LEU A 7 -10.03 12.99 16.94
CA LEU A 7 -9.69 12.66 18.32
C LEU A 7 -9.55 13.98 19.08
N LYS A 8 -10.47 14.22 20.02
CA LYS A 8 -10.70 15.55 20.61
C LYS A 8 -10.91 16.62 19.52
N LYS A 9 -9.97 17.55 19.34
CA LYS A 9 -10.03 18.62 18.33
C LYS A 9 -9.12 18.36 17.12
N HIS A 10 -8.43 17.23 17.07
CA HIS A 10 -7.48 16.91 16.00
C HIS A 10 -8.14 16.04 14.95
N GLY A 11 -8.05 16.45 13.69
CA GLY A 11 -8.39 15.58 12.56
C GLY A 11 -7.38 14.45 12.45
N VAL A 12 -7.87 13.22 12.29
CA VAL A 12 -7.03 12.01 12.29
C VAL A 12 -7.35 11.12 11.10
N THR A 13 -6.32 10.39 10.67
CA THR A 13 -6.41 9.33 9.67
C THR A 13 -6.42 7.97 10.37
N ILE A 14 -7.45 7.18 10.08
CA ILE A 14 -7.70 5.89 10.72
C ILE A 14 -7.56 4.78 9.68
N LEU A 15 -6.73 3.77 9.96
CA LEU A 15 -6.62 2.56 9.17
C LEU A 15 -7.48 1.45 9.80
N ILE A 16 -8.33 0.81 8.99
CA ILE A 16 -9.03 -0.41 9.39
C ILE A 16 -8.21 -1.60 8.93
N ASP A 17 -7.73 -2.40 9.89
CA ASP A 17 -6.80 -3.49 9.67
C ASP A 17 -7.21 -4.75 10.44
N SER A 18 -7.83 -5.70 9.73
CA SER A 18 -8.19 -7.00 10.32
C SER A 18 -6.98 -7.89 10.64
N GLY A 19 -5.79 -7.58 10.13
CA GLY A 19 -4.54 -8.28 10.44
C GLY A 19 -3.91 -7.89 11.77
N SER A 20 -4.29 -6.73 12.32
CA SER A 20 -3.84 -6.26 13.62
C SER A 20 -4.67 -6.88 14.74
N THR A 21 -4.03 -7.40 15.79
CA THR A 21 -4.73 -8.03 16.93
C THR A 21 -5.45 -7.03 17.83
N HIS A 22 -4.86 -5.83 18.01
CA HIS A 22 -5.32 -4.76 18.89
C HIS A 22 -5.46 -3.44 18.13
N ASN A 23 -6.02 -2.44 18.80
CA ASN A 23 -6.04 -1.08 18.29
C ASN A 23 -4.75 -0.35 18.69
N PHE A 24 -4.23 0.47 17.77
CA PHE A 24 -3.01 1.25 17.99
C PHE A 24 -3.26 2.73 17.79
N LEU A 25 -2.60 3.55 18.62
CA LEU A 25 -2.60 5.01 18.53
C LEU A 25 -1.16 5.50 18.47
N ASN A 26 -0.88 6.44 17.57
CA ASN A 26 0.45 7.02 17.48
C ASN A 26 0.81 7.77 18.79
N PRO A 27 1.95 7.48 19.44
CA PRO A 27 2.35 8.14 20.68
C PRO A 27 2.41 9.67 20.59
N SER A 28 2.78 10.23 19.42
CA SER A 28 2.86 11.68 19.21
C SER A 28 1.46 12.32 19.31
N LEU A 29 0.46 11.70 18.67
CA LEU A 29 -0.93 12.16 18.73
C LEU A 29 -1.51 12.00 20.14
N ALA A 30 -1.23 10.88 20.82
CA ALA A 30 -1.66 10.68 22.21
C ALA A 30 -1.15 11.79 23.13
N LYS A 31 0.12 12.16 22.99
CA LYS A 31 0.74 13.28 23.71
C LYS A 31 0.10 14.62 23.35
N GLN A 32 -0.07 14.91 22.05
CA GLN A 32 -0.67 16.16 21.56
C GLN A 32 -2.12 16.33 22.04
N CYS A 33 -2.86 15.23 22.12
CA CYS A 33 -4.22 15.24 22.62
C CYS A 33 -4.29 15.23 24.15
N GLY A 34 -3.18 15.06 24.88
CA GLY A 34 -3.19 14.91 26.33
C GLY A 34 -4.03 13.70 26.76
N CYS A 35 -3.86 12.57 26.08
CA CYS A 35 -4.47 11.31 26.49
C CYS A 35 -3.74 10.78 27.73
N PRO A 36 -4.44 10.35 28.79
CA PRO A 36 -3.80 9.67 29.91
C PRO A 36 -3.12 8.39 29.43
N VAL A 37 -1.81 8.28 29.68
CA VAL A 37 -1.01 7.09 29.32
C VAL A 37 -0.75 6.31 30.59
N THR A 38 -1.19 5.06 30.63
CA THR A 38 -0.78 4.10 31.65
C THR A 38 0.42 3.34 31.13
N THR A 39 1.53 3.44 31.86
CA THR A 39 2.73 2.64 31.58
C THR A 39 2.38 1.17 31.84
N THR A 40 2.37 0.37 30.78
CA THR A 40 2.27 -1.09 30.90
C THR A 40 3.67 -1.69 30.87
N THR A 41 3.83 -2.96 31.25
CA THR A 41 5.04 -3.70 30.87
C THR A 41 5.23 -3.58 29.36
N GLN A 42 6.45 -3.22 28.94
CA GLN A 42 6.78 -3.12 27.52
C GLN A 42 6.54 -4.49 26.89
N PHE A 43 5.65 -4.55 25.91
CA PHE A 43 5.45 -5.75 25.11
C PHE A 43 5.79 -5.45 23.66
N GLN A 44 6.32 -6.46 23.01
CA GLN A 44 6.80 -6.41 21.63
C GLN A 44 5.65 -6.76 20.69
N VAL A 45 5.46 -5.93 19.66
CA VAL A 45 4.49 -6.14 18.59
C VAL A 45 5.26 -6.52 17.34
N THR A 46 5.01 -7.72 16.82
CA THR A 46 5.47 -8.11 15.48
C THR A 46 4.58 -7.43 14.45
N VAL A 47 5.18 -6.65 13.56
CA VAL A 47 4.46 -5.97 12.47
C VAL A 47 4.59 -6.77 11.17
N ALA A 48 3.84 -6.37 10.14
CA ALA A 48 3.64 -7.16 8.92
C ALA A 48 4.92 -7.50 8.15
N ASP A 49 5.99 -6.71 8.30
CA ASP A 49 7.30 -6.94 7.67
C ASP A 49 8.22 -7.90 8.46
N GLY A 50 7.72 -8.48 9.56
CA GLY A 50 8.48 -9.35 10.47
C GLY A 50 9.31 -8.58 11.50
N GLY A 51 9.35 -7.25 11.43
CA GLY A 51 9.96 -6.39 12.41
C GLY A 51 9.23 -6.41 13.76
N VAL A 52 9.93 -5.98 14.81
CA VAL A 52 9.40 -5.93 16.17
C VAL A 52 9.48 -4.51 16.70
N ILE A 53 8.33 -3.98 17.13
CA ILE A 53 8.22 -2.62 17.67
C ILE A 53 7.73 -2.71 19.11
N SER A 54 8.41 -2.01 20.03
CA SER A 54 7.99 -1.95 21.42
C SER A 54 6.84 -0.96 21.62
N SER A 55 5.77 -1.41 22.27
CA SER A 55 4.69 -0.53 22.72
C SER A 55 5.16 0.34 23.89
N SER A 56 4.80 1.63 23.86
CA SER A 56 5.20 2.63 24.86
C SER A 56 4.19 2.81 26.01
N GLY A 57 3.06 2.10 25.95
CA GLY A 57 2.02 2.14 26.99
C GLY A 57 0.63 1.92 26.41
N LYS A 58 -0.40 2.21 27.22
CA LYS A 58 -1.80 2.10 26.85
C LYS A 58 -2.57 3.38 27.18
N CYS A 59 -3.52 3.75 26.32
CA CYS A 59 -4.57 4.71 26.62
C CYS A 59 -5.92 3.98 26.66
N SER A 60 -6.72 4.20 27.70
CA SER A 60 -8.02 3.55 27.85
C SER A 60 -9.16 4.54 27.67
N HIS A 61 -10.31 4.05 27.19
CA HIS A 61 -11.55 4.81 27.06
C HIS A 61 -11.41 6.12 26.26
N VAL A 62 -10.61 6.09 25.19
CA VAL A 62 -10.34 7.27 24.36
C VAL A 62 -11.52 7.54 23.42
N PRO A 63 -12.14 8.73 23.45
CA PRO A 63 -13.24 9.08 22.56
C PRO A 63 -12.72 9.44 21.17
N VAL A 64 -13.12 8.64 20.17
CA VAL A 64 -12.80 8.86 18.75
C VAL A 64 -14.10 9.04 18.00
N ASN A 65 -14.23 10.14 17.26
CA ASN A 65 -15.35 10.35 16.36
C ASN A 65 -14.96 9.89 14.95
N ILE A 66 -15.78 9.04 14.34
CA ILE A 66 -15.59 8.53 12.99
C ILE A 66 -16.86 8.82 12.22
N GLN A 67 -16.79 9.76 11.28
CA GLN A 67 -17.92 10.19 10.45
C GLN A 67 -19.21 10.53 11.22
N GLY A 68 -19.07 11.17 12.39
CA GLY A 68 -20.20 11.55 13.24
C GLY A 68 -20.52 10.56 14.36
N PHE A 69 -19.99 9.33 14.30
CA PHE A 69 -20.21 8.32 15.34
C PHE A 69 -19.08 8.31 16.36
N GLN A 70 -19.40 8.42 17.65
CA GLN A 70 -18.41 8.40 18.73
C GLN A 70 -18.22 7.00 19.30
N PHE A 71 -16.98 6.54 19.28
CA PHE A 71 -16.52 5.29 19.85
C PHE A 71 -15.59 5.57 21.03
N HIS A 72 -15.69 4.78 22.09
CA HIS A 72 -14.76 4.82 23.21
C HIS A 72 -13.89 3.57 23.12
N LEU A 73 -12.60 3.76 22.87
CA LEU A 73 -11.69 2.71 22.46
C LEU A 73 -10.46 2.68 23.36
N ASP A 74 -9.95 1.48 23.56
CA ASP A 74 -8.67 1.25 24.19
C ASP A 74 -7.59 1.13 23.11
N PHE A 75 -6.42 1.72 23.36
CA PHE A 75 -5.32 1.76 22.40
C PHE A 75 -3.99 1.42 23.06
N PHE A 76 -3.19 0.62 22.37
CA PHE A 76 -1.76 0.55 22.63
C PHE A 76 -1.00 1.63 21.85
N LEU A 77 0.05 2.17 22.46
CA LEU A 77 0.83 3.25 21.87
C LEU A 77 1.97 2.69 21.01
N LEU A 78 1.78 2.74 19.69
CA LEU A 78 2.71 2.20 18.71
C LEU A 78 2.98 3.22 17.59
N PRO A 79 4.24 3.54 17.27
CA PRO A 79 4.58 4.46 16.19
C PRO A 79 4.36 3.79 14.83
N VAL A 80 3.14 3.89 14.31
CA VAL A 80 2.78 3.36 12.97
C VAL A 80 2.89 4.49 11.95
N SER A 81 3.60 4.25 10.85
CA SER A 81 3.75 5.19 9.75
C SER A 81 2.52 5.20 8.83
N GLY A 82 2.12 6.38 8.35
CA GLY A 82 1.09 6.54 7.32
C GLY A 82 -0.36 6.58 7.82
N CYS A 83 -0.61 6.48 9.13
CA CYS A 83 -1.89 6.76 9.78
C CYS A 83 -1.68 7.15 11.26
N ASP A 84 -2.69 7.78 11.85
CA ASP A 84 -2.66 8.18 13.26
C ASP A 84 -3.20 7.09 14.19
N ILE A 85 -4.18 6.33 13.70
CA ILE A 85 -4.91 5.29 14.43
C ILE A 85 -5.01 4.05 13.56
N VAL A 86 -4.77 2.88 14.16
CA VAL A 86 -5.12 1.58 13.58
C VAL A 86 -6.25 0.97 14.41
N LEU A 87 -7.37 0.65 13.78
CA LEU A 87 -8.43 -0.14 14.39
C LEU A 87 -8.30 -1.59 13.94
N GLY A 88 -7.96 -2.43 14.91
CA GLY A 88 -7.66 -3.84 14.71
C GLY A 88 -8.85 -4.76 14.96
N ALA A 89 -8.55 -6.06 15.01
CA ALA A 89 -9.50 -7.11 15.29
C ALA A 89 -10.23 -6.94 16.63
N GLU A 90 -9.61 -6.31 17.63
CA GLU A 90 -10.26 -5.96 18.91
C GLU A 90 -11.51 -5.11 18.70
N TRP A 91 -11.40 -3.99 17.98
CA TRP A 91 -12.55 -3.16 17.68
C TRP A 91 -13.53 -3.87 16.74
N LEU A 92 -13.04 -4.51 15.68
CA LEU A 92 -13.88 -5.21 14.70
C LEU A 92 -14.77 -6.29 15.34
N ARG A 93 -14.24 -7.08 16.27
CA ARG A 93 -15.02 -8.10 17.00
C ARG A 93 -16.17 -7.50 17.80
N SER A 94 -16.04 -6.27 18.30
CA SER A 94 -17.08 -5.59 19.08
C SER A 94 -18.31 -5.19 18.25
N LEU A 95 -18.20 -5.19 16.92
CA LEU A 95 -19.25 -4.73 16.01
C LEU A 95 -20.23 -5.84 15.59
N GLY A 96 -19.91 -7.10 15.90
CA GLY A 96 -20.71 -8.26 15.47
C GLY A 96 -20.63 -8.50 13.96
N ALA A 97 -21.77 -8.68 13.32
CA ALA A 97 -21.82 -8.88 11.87
C ALA A 97 -21.52 -7.56 11.13
N ILE A 98 -20.64 -7.64 10.13
CA ILE A 98 -20.17 -6.50 9.36
C ILE A 98 -20.40 -6.81 7.87
N LEU A 99 -21.13 -5.94 7.18
CA LEU A 99 -21.24 -5.95 5.73
C LEU A 99 -20.15 -5.04 5.15
N TRP A 100 -19.23 -5.60 4.37
CA TRP A 100 -18.11 -4.86 3.80
C TRP A 100 -18.15 -4.91 2.28
N ASP A 101 -18.32 -3.74 1.65
CA ASP A 101 -18.25 -3.56 0.20
C ASP A 101 -16.88 -2.95 -0.14
N PHE A 102 -15.97 -3.79 -0.66
CA PHE A 102 -14.62 -3.37 -1.03
C PHE A 102 -14.61 -2.48 -2.27
N SER A 103 -15.57 -2.62 -3.18
CA SER A 103 -15.65 -1.83 -4.40
C SER A 103 -16.07 -0.39 -4.10
N LYS A 104 -16.97 -0.19 -3.14
CA LYS A 104 -17.41 1.14 -2.68
C LYS A 104 -16.62 1.66 -1.49
N LEU A 105 -15.68 0.86 -0.98
CA LEU A 105 -14.99 1.11 0.29
C LEU A 105 -15.94 1.42 1.44
N THR A 106 -17.11 0.76 1.52
CA THR A 106 -18.06 0.99 2.62
C THR A 106 -18.10 -0.18 3.59
N MET A 107 -18.27 0.12 4.87
CA MET A 107 -18.44 -0.84 5.95
C MET A 107 -19.71 -0.50 6.72
N GLN A 108 -20.62 -1.47 6.86
CA GLN A 108 -21.89 -1.31 7.57
C GLN A 108 -22.00 -2.33 8.71
N PHE A 109 -22.46 -1.89 9.88
CA PHE A 109 -22.65 -2.71 11.08
C PHE A 109 -23.73 -2.13 11.98
N THR A 110 -24.18 -2.89 12.98
CA THR A 110 -25.11 -2.38 14.00
C THR A 110 -24.34 -1.89 15.21
N TRP A 111 -24.59 -0.65 15.62
CA TRP A 111 -24.00 -0.05 16.82
C TRP A 111 -25.08 0.61 17.67
N LYS A 112 -25.20 0.20 18.94
CA LYS A 112 -26.23 0.70 19.87
C LYS A 112 -27.66 0.66 19.27
N GLY A 113 -27.99 -0.39 18.54
CA GLY A 113 -29.29 -0.58 17.90
C GLY A 113 -29.52 0.22 16.61
N GLN A 114 -28.53 0.97 16.13
CA GLN A 114 -28.61 1.73 14.89
C GLN A 114 -27.70 1.12 13.81
N THR A 115 -28.14 1.17 12.56
CA THR A 115 -27.28 0.83 11.42
C THR A 115 -26.30 1.97 11.19
N VAL A 116 -25.01 1.67 11.32
CA VAL A 116 -23.91 2.59 11.04
C VAL A 116 -23.27 2.19 9.73
N GLN A 117 -23.03 3.16 8.86
CA GLN A 117 -22.25 2.99 7.63
C GLN A 117 -21.06 3.95 7.63
N LEU A 118 -19.86 3.39 7.55
CA LEU A 118 -18.61 4.11 7.39
C LEU A 118 -18.15 4.02 5.93
N THR A 119 -17.54 5.09 5.43
CA THR A 119 -17.14 5.22 4.02
C THR A 119 -15.65 5.54 3.96
N GLY A 120 -14.90 4.59 3.41
CA GLY A 120 -13.50 4.77 3.06
C GLY A 120 -13.32 5.96 2.15
N TYR A 121 -12.23 6.69 2.36
CA TYR A 121 -11.76 7.65 1.37
C TYR A 121 -10.64 7.00 0.56
N ASP A 122 -10.65 7.24 -0.75
CA ASP A 122 -9.47 7.01 -1.54
C ASP A 122 -8.41 8.02 -1.09
N SER A 123 -7.26 7.53 -0.63
CA SER A 123 -6.06 8.35 -0.70
C SER A 123 -5.96 8.82 -2.14
N LEU A 124 -5.92 10.14 -2.35
CA LEU A 124 -5.82 10.73 -3.68
C LEU A 124 -4.88 9.87 -4.53
N PRO A 125 -5.26 9.48 -5.76
CA PRO A 125 -4.34 8.80 -6.65
C PRO A 125 -3.03 9.60 -6.68
N PRO A 126 -1.86 8.95 -6.83
CA PRO A 126 -0.58 9.63 -6.84
C PRO A 126 -0.66 10.90 -7.68
N ALA A 127 -0.64 12.06 -7.02
CA ALA A 127 -0.74 13.32 -7.70
C ALA A 127 0.66 13.64 -8.23
N LEU A 128 0.76 13.97 -9.52
CA LEU A 128 1.98 14.56 -10.05
C LEU A 128 2.24 15.86 -9.28
N ALA A 129 3.31 15.86 -8.48
CA ALA A 129 3.78 17.04 -7.80
C ALA A 129 4.90 17.66 -8.63
N ASN A 130 4.81 18.97 -8.89
CA ASN A 130 5.91 19.71 -9.49
C ASN A 130 7.00 20.00 -8.43
N HIS A 131 8.16 20.47 -8.88
CA HIS A 131 9.29 20.78 -8.01
C HIS A 131 8.95 21.75 -6.85
N GLY A 132 8.09 22.75 -7.09
CA GLY A 132 7.66 23.70 -6.06
C GLY A 132 6.80 23.04 -4.98
N GLU A 133 5.88 22.17 -5.39
CA GLU A 133 5.04 21.39 -4.47
C GLU A 133 5.85 20.39 -3.67
N ILE A 134 6.82 19.71 -4.29
CA ILE A 134 7.75 18.80 -3.63
C ILE A 134 8.54 19.55 -2.57
N ASN A 135 9.15 20.69 -2.90
CA ASN A 135 9.92 21.47 -1.93
C ASN A 135 9.05 21.94 -0.76
N ARG A 136 7.81 22.36 -1.02
CA ARG A 136 6.87 22.73 0.05
C ARG A 136 6.56 21.56 0.98
N LEU A 137 6.33 20.37 0.41
CA LEU A 137 6.06 19.16 1.19
C LEU A 137 7.27 18.70 2.00
N LEU A 138 8.49 18.77 1.43
CA LEU A 138 9.74 18.45 2.13
C LEU A 138 10.05 19.41 3.29
N LEU A 139 9.54 20.63 3.25
CA LEU A 139 9.66 21.58 4.36
C LEU A 139 8.68 21.31 5.50
N GLN A 140 7.56 20.62 5.22
CA GLN A 140 6.52 20.31 6.21
C GLN A 140 6.73 18.93 6.84
N GLU A 141 7.12 17.94 6.04
CA GLU A 141 7.33 16.56 6.48
C GLU A 141 8.81 16.32 6.81
N LYS A 142 9.08 15.66 7.94
CA LYS A 142 10.47 15.44 8.41
C LYS A 142 11.20 14.33 7.67
N GLN A 143 10.47 13.44 6.99
CA GLN A 143 11.00 12.28 6.27
C GLN A 143 10.07 11.94 5.08
N GLY A 144 10.64 11.41 3.99
CA GLY A 144 9.89 10.97 2.82
C GLY A 144 10.66 9.94 2.01
N ILE A 145 9.98 9.28 1.05
CA ILE A 145 10.58 8.28 0.17
C ILE A 145 10.50 8.80 -1.28
N PHE A 146 11.63 8.80 -1.97
CA PHE A 146 11.73 9.13 -3.38
C PHE A 146 11.88 7.84 -4.20
N PHE A 147 10.95 7.59 -5.11
CA PHE A 147 11.04 6.50 -6.07
C PHE A 147 11.34 7.06 -7.46
N GLN A 148 12.49 6.72 -8.01
CA GLN A 148 12.79 6.95 -9.41
C GLN A 148 12.53 5.67 -10.19
N ILE A 149 11.45 5.65 -10.97
CA ILE A 149 11.19 4.56 -11.92
C ILE A 149 11.87 4.95 -13.23
N MET A 150 12.94 4.23 -13.58
CA MET A 150 13.56 4.33 -14.90
C MET A 150 13.14 3.12 -15.73
N ALA A 151 12.74 3.35 -16.98
CA ALA A 151 12.63 2.27 -17.93
C ALA A 151 14.04 1.73 -18.20
N ILE A 152 14.29 0.45 -17.93
CA ILE A 152 15.51 -0.21 -18.38
C ILE A 152 15.32 -0.46 -19.88
N THR A 153 15.79 0.46 -20.72
CA THR A 153 15.80 0.27 -22.17
C THR A 153 16.94 -0.68 -22.53
N THR A 154 16.66 -1.97 -22.62
CA THR A 154 17.61 -2.95 -23.18
C THR A 154 17.55 -2.88 -24.70
N SER A 155 18.72 -2.91 -25.36
CA SER A 155 18.81 -3.07 -26.80
C SER A 155 19.03 -4.55 -27.15
N PRO A 156 18.44 -5.05 -28.25
CA PRO A 156 18.71 -6.41 -28.70
C PRO A 156 20.13 -6.53 -29.24
N LEU A 157 20.82 -7.61 -28.85
CA LEU A 157 22.16 -7.95 -29.31
C LEU A 157 22.11 -9.00 -30.44
N ALA A 158 21.36 -10.08 -30.26
CA ALA A 158 21.25 -11.18 -31.23
C ALA A 158 19.93 -11.94 -31.09
N ILE A 159 19.52 -12.64 -32.16
CA ILE A 159 18.47 -13.66 -32.10
C ILE A 159 19.17 -15.01 -31.96
N LEU A 160 18.90 -15.71 -30.86
CA LEU A 160 19.50 -17.02 -30.58
C LEU A 160 18.68 -18.15 -31.19
N ASP A 161 17.36 -18.00 -31.26
CA ASP A 161 16.45 -19.03 -31.75
C ASP A 161 15.11 -18.45 -32.22
N ARG A 162 14.32 -19.24 -32.95
CA ARG A 162 12.95 -18.92 -33.39
C ARG A 162 12.02 -20.11 -33.14
N GLY A 163 10.82 -19.85 -32.63
CA GLY A 163 9.85 -20.89 -32.33
C GLY A 163 8.41 -20.47 -32.62
N ILE A 164 7.55 -21.45 -32.89
CA ILE A 164 6.10 -21.25 -33.00
C ILE A 164 5.48 -21.68 -31.69
N PHE A 165 4.84 -20.73 -31.02
CA PHE A 165 4.14 -20.92 -29.75
C PHE A 165 2.63 -20.80 -29.96
N LYS A 166 1.86 -21.33 -29.00
CA LYS A 166 0.40 -21.25 -29.04
C LYS A 166 -0.09 -20.18 -28.07
N ARG A 167 -0.80 -19.17 -28.57
CA ARG A 167 -1.45 -18.12 -27.77
C ARG A 167 -2.92 -18.05 -28.17
N ASN A 168 -3.85 -18.25 -27.23
CA ASN A 168 -5.30 -18.27 -27.51
C ASN A 168 -5.68 -19.17 -28.69
N ASN A 169 -5.11 -20.38 -28.72
CA ASN A 169 -5.34 -21.37 -29.78
C ASN A 169 -4.81 -20.98 -31.17
N ARG A 170 -4.06 -19.88 -31.31
CA ARG A 170 -3.43 -19.45 -32.55
C ARG A 170 -1.90 -19.63 -32.50
N PRO A 171 -1.26 -20.03 -33.61
CA PRO A 171 0.20 -20.05 -33.70
C PRO A 171 0.74 -18.62 -33.73
N VAL A 172 1.79 -18.38 -32.94
CA VAL A 172 2.49 -17.10 -32.82
C VAL A 172 3.99 -17.36 -32.90
N THR A 173 4.67 -16.65 -33.79
CA THR A 173 6.13 -16.72 -33.91
C THR A 173 6.79 -15.87 -32.83
N LYS A 174 7.67 -16.50 -32.05
CA LYS A 174 8.52 -15.82 -31.08
C LYS A 174 9.99 -15.96 -31.45
N LEU A 175 10.79 -14.99 -31.03
CA LEU A 175 12.23 -14.94 -31.18
C LEU A 175 12.88 -15.01 -29.80
N LEU A 176 13.90 -15.84 -29.62
CA LEU A 176 14.72 -15.85 -28.42
C LEU A 176 15.77 -14.76 -28.55
N VAL A 177 15.57 -13.64 -27.87
CA VAL A 177 16.39 -12.44 -28.00
C VAL A 177 17.44 -12.41 -26.89
N GLN A 178 18.71 -12.36 -27.27
CA GLN A 178 19.79 -11.98 -26.36
C GLN A 178 19.84 -10.45 -26.27
N TRP A 179 19.85 -9.93 -25.05
CA TRP A 179 19.92 -8.49 -24.79
C TRP A 179 21.35 -8.02 -24.56
N GLN A 180 21.64 -6.78 -24.95
CA GLN A 180 22.94 -6.15 -24.71
C GLN A 180 23.26 -6.12 -23.21
N GLY A 181 24.43 -6.63 -22.82
CA GLY A 181 24.87 -6.68 -21.43
C GLY A 181 24.29 -7.83 -20.60
N GLN A 182 23.49 -8.73 -21.21
CA GLN A 182 22.98 -9.95 -20.59
C GLN A 182 23.64 -11.20 -21.20
N SER A 183 23.71 -12.27 -20.41
CA SER A 183 24.24 -13.54 -20.89
C SER A 183 23.24 -14.23 -21.83
N LYS A 184 23.66 -15.32 -22.50
CA LYS A 184 22.76 -16.07 -23.41
C LYS A 184 21.66 -16.81 -22.65
N GLU A 185 21.94 -17.19 -21.40
CA GLU A 185 21.02 -17.89 -20.50
C GLU A 185 19.88 -16.96 -20.02
N GLU A 186 20.09 -15.65 -20.09
CA GLU A 186 19.12 -14.62 -19.71
C GLU A 186 18.26 -14.15 -20.90
N ALA A 187 18.44 -14.74 -22.08
CA ALA A 187 17.66 -14.41 -23.27
C ALA A 187 16.15 -14.67 -23.07
N THR A 188 15.31 -13.80 -23.64
CA THR A 188 13.85 -13.88 -23.48
C THR A 188 13.14 -14.14 -24.81
N TRP A 189 11.99 -14.84 -24.74
CA TRP A 189 11.14 -15.08 -25.90
C TRP A 189 10.20 -13.90 -26.15
N GLU A 190 10.49 -13.11 -27.18
CA GLU A 190 9.68 -11.96 -27.59
C GLU A 190 8.81 -12.31 -28.81
N GLU A 191 7.61 -11.75 -28.89
CA GLU A 191 6.74 -11.91 -30.06
C GLU A 191 7.33 -11.16 -31.27
N CYS A 192 7.45 -11.82 -32.42
CA CYS A 192 8.20 -11.30 -33.58
C CYS A 192 7.64 -9.96 -34.09
N SER A 193 6.31 -9.83 -34.18
CA SER A 193 5.62 -8.60 -34.61
C SER A 193 5.87 -7.43 -33.65
N GLU A 194 5.71 -7.67 -32.35
CA GLU A 194 5.94 -6.67 -31.30
C GLU A 194 7.42 -6.26 -31.24
N PHE A 195 8.32 -7.23 -31.37
CA PHE A 195 9.76 -6.99 -31.40
C PHE A 195 10.18 -6.12 -32.59
N ALA A 196 9.69 -6.44 -33.80
CA ALA A 196 9.97 -5.66 -35.01
C ALA A 196 9.43 -4.22 -34.93
N ALA A 197 8.26 -4.03 -34.30
CA ALA A 197 7.70 -2.71 -34.05
C ALA A 197 8.54 -1.91 -33.01
N ARG A 198 9.07 -2.59 -31.99
CA ARG A 198 9.86 -1.96 -30.91
C ARG A 198 11.30 -1.65 -31.35
N PHE A 199 11.87 -2.44 -32.26
CA PHE A 199 13.24 -2.29 -32.76
C PHE A 199 13.29 -2.30 -34.30
N PRO A 200 12.72 -1.29 -34.98
CA PRO A 200 12.60 -1.27 -36.44
C PRO A 200 13.95 -1.18 -37.17
N SER A 201 15.00 -0.71 -36.50
CA SER A 201 16.37 -0.68 -37.02
C SER A 201 17.13 -2.01 -36.89
N PHE A 202 16.59 -2.97 -36.14
CA PHE A 202 17.20 -4.29 -35.97
C PHE A 202 16.77 -5.21 -37.13
N GLN A 203 17.62 -5.35 -38.14
CA GLN A 203 17.33 -6.15 -39.33
C GLN A 203 17.31 -7.65 -39.00
N LEU A 204 16.11 -8.21 -38.84
CA LEU A 204 15.90 -9.62 -38.50
C LEU A 204 16.38 -10.59 -39.58
N ALA A 205 16.26 -10.21 -40.86
CA ALA A 205 16.59 -11.08 -42.00
C ALA A 205 18.05 -11.55 -42.00
N ASP A 206 18.96 -10.72 -41.50
CA ASP A 206 20.41 -11.00 -41.48
C ASP A 206 20.88 -11.68 -40.18
N LYS A 207 19.96 -11.87 -39.22
CA LYS A 207 20.25 -12.28 -37.84
C LYS A 207 19.52 -13.55 -37.41
N LEU A 208 18.67 -14.11 -38.27
CA LEU A 208 18.04 -15.41 -38.01
C LEU A 208 19.04 -16.53 -38.32
N PRO A 209 19.21 -17.51 -37.42
CA PRO A 209 19.98 -18.70 -37.75
C PRO A 209 19.34 -19.41 -38.96
N SER A 210 20.19 -19.74 -39.94
CA SER A 210 19.87 -20.49 -41.16
C SER A 210 19.23 -21.83 -40.85
#